data_AF-A0A0U3HMF9-F1
#
_entry.id   AF-A0A0U3HMF9-F1
#
_cell.length_a   1.000
_cell.length_b   1.000
_cell.length_c   1.000
_cell.angle_alpha   90.00
_cell.angle_beta   90.00
_cell.angle_gamma   90.00
#
_symmetry.space_group_name_H-M   'P 1'
#
loop_
_entity.id
_entity.type
_entity.pdbx_description
1 polymer ?
#
loop_
_entity_poly.entity_id
_entity_poly.type
_entity_poly.pdbx_seq_one_letter_code
_entity_poly.pdbx_strand_id
1 'polypeptide(L)'
;MERPYMSAAFWLINDEIGYLPFGREESNLCFNVIAKRYEDGCVILTSNLSFGQWPMAFADDATLTAAMLDRLLHHSHVLQLSGKATD
;
A
#
# COMPACT_ATOMS: atom_id res chain seq x y z
N MET A 1 -20.51 15.26 16.09
CA MET A 1 -19.11 14.88 16.37
C MET A 1 -18.81 13.64 15.53
N GLU A 2 -18.47 13.87 14.27
CA GLU A 2 -18.16 12.80 13.32
C GLU A 2 -16.76 12.29 13.65
N ARG A 3 -16.66 11.07 14.18
CA ARG A 3 -15.36 10.41 14.28
C ARG A 3 -14.95 10.09 12.84
N PRO A 4 -13.81 10.60 12.33
CA PRO A 4 -13.34 10.15 11.04
C PRO A 4 -13.05 8.66 11.19
N TYR A 5 -13.79 7.81 10.48
CA TYR A 5 -13.66 6.35 10.53
C TYR A 5 -12.21 5.87 10.31
N MET A 6 -11.36 6.70 9.68
CA MET A 6 -9.93 6.45 9.51
C MET A 6 -9.09 6.56 10.80
N SER A 7 -9.57 7.19 11.86
CA SER A 7 -8.86 7.35 13.14
C SER A 7 -8.97 6.13 14.07
N ALA A 8 -9.89 5.20 13.81
CA ALA A 8 -10.17 4.08 14.72
C ALA A 8 -9.44 2.78 14.37
N ALA A 9 -8.92 2.66 13.15
CA ALA A 9 -8.18 1.47 12.74
C ALA A 9 -6.69 1.66 13.04
N PHE A 10 -6.23 1.05 14.13
CA PHE A 10 -4.81 1.00 14.49
C PHE A 10 -3.98 0.38 13.35
N TRP A 11 -4.57 -0.59 12.63
CA TRP A 11 -3.96 -1.30 11.50
C TRP A 11 -4.79 -1.08 10.23
N LEU A 12 -4.14 -0.65 9.15
CA LEU A 12 -4.69 -0.77 7.79
C LEU A 12 -4.15 -2.04 7.16
N ILE A 13 -5.04 -2.93 6.74
CA ILE A 13 -4.70 -4.10 5.94
C ILE A 13 -5.21 -3.83 4.52
N ASN A 14 -4.28 -3.74 3.57
CA ASN A 14 -4.61 -3.73 2.15
C ASN A 14 -4.16 -5.07 1.57
N ASP A 15 -5.13 -5.93 1.30
CA ASP A 15 -4.90 -7.28 0.78
C ASP A 15 -4.90 -7.23 -0.76
N GLU A 16 -3.93 -7.89 -1.38
CA GLU A 16 -3.83 -8.06 -2.85
C GLU A 16 -3.65 -6.77 -3.66
N ILE A 17 -2.75 -5.88 -3.24
CA ILE A 17 -2.35 -4.74 -4.09
C ILE A 17 -1.86 -5.27 -5.45
N GLY A 18 -2.53 -4.85 -6.53
CA GLY A 18 -2.20 -5.24 -7.89
C GLY A 18 -3.17 -6.20 -8.58
N TYR A 19 -4.21 -6.68 -7.89
CA TYR A 19 -5.26 -7.50 -8.54
C TYR A 19 -6.15 -6.67 -9.48
N LEU A 20 -6.56 -5.48 -9.05
CA LEU A 20 -7.22 -4.47 -9.89
C LEU A 20 -6.33 -3.24 -9.97
N PRO A 21 -6.04 -2.72 -11.18
CA PRO A 21 -5.30 -1.48 -11.31
C PRO A 21 -6.15 -0.34 -10.75
N PHE A 22 -5.55 0.44 -9.85
CA PHE A 22 -6.14 1.67 -9.37
C PHE A 22 -6.19 2.69 -10.52
N GLY A 23 -7.28 3.44 -10.60
CA GLY A 23 -7.29 4.67 -11.36
C GLY A 23 -6.44 5.74 -10.66
N ARG A 24 -6.29 6.88 -11.33
CA ARG A 24 -5.44 7.98 -10.84
C ARG A 24 -5.97 8.56 -9.52
N GLU A 25 -7.28 8.68 -9.37
CA GLU A 25 -7.88 9.20 -8.15
C GLU A 25 -7.72 8.23 -6.98
N GLU A 26 -7.97 6.93 -7.19
CA GLU A 26 -7.78 5.92 -6.14
C GLU A 26 -6.32 5.79 -5.73
N SER A 27 -5.39 5.89 -6.69
CA SER A 27 -3.95 5.88 -6.42
C SER A 27 -3.54 7.04 -5.52
N ASN A 28 -4.05 8.25 -5.80
CA ASN A 28 -3.80 9.43 -4.98
C ASN A 28 -4.42 9.30 -3.58
N LEU A 29 -5.62 8.73 -3.47
CA LEU A 29 -6.25 8.47 -2.18
C LEU A 29 -5.43 7.46 -1.36
N CYS A 30 -4.96 6.38 -1.98
CA CYS A 30 -4.10 5.38 -1.35
C CYS A 30 -2.79 6.00 -0.85
N PHE A 31 -2.13 6.80 -1.70
CA PHE A 31 -0.94 7.56 -1.33
C PHE A 31 -1.19 8.47 -0.13
N ASN A 32 -2.28 9.23 -0.14
CA ASN A 32 -2.62 10.13 0.96
C ASN A 32 -2.88 9.39 2.28
N VAL A 33 -3.46 8.20 2.22
CA VAL A 33 -3.67 7.36 3.41
C VAL A 33 -2.34 6.84 3.95
N ILE A 34 -1.46 6.35 3.07
CA ILE A 34 -0.13 5.87 3.45
C ILE A 34 0.72 7.02 4.01
N ALA A 35 0.71 8.18 3.36
CA ALA A 35 1.44 9.37 3.80
C ALA A 35 0.93 9.92 5.13
N LYS A 36 -0.37 9.82 5.43
CA LYS A 36 -0.94 10.21 6.74
C LYS A 36 -0.65 9.20 7.84
N ARG A 37 -0.45 7.93 7.51
CA ARG A 37 -0.10 6.87 8.48
C ARG A 37 1.40 6.71 8.66
N TYR A 38 2.19 7.22 7.72
CA TYR A 38 3.62 7.34 7.86
C TYR A 38 3.92 8.08 9.17
N GLU A 39 4.65 7.42 10.07
CA GLU A 39 5.00 7.85 11.44
C GLU A 39 3.89 7.80 12.52
N ASP A 40 2.60 7.74 12.15
CA ASP A 40 1.47 7.79 13.11
C ASP A 40 0.67 6.47 13.26
N GLY A 41 0.91 5.44 12.43
CA GLY A 41 0.15 4.18 12.52
C GLY A 41 0.80 2.98 11.83
N CYS A 42 0.34 1.78 12.17
CA CYS A 42 0.84 0.54 11.56
C CYS A 42 0.09 0.26 10.24
N VAL A 43 0.84 -0.05 9.19
CA VAL A 43 0.29 -0.44 7.87
C VAL A 43 0.83 -1.82 7.53
N ILE A 44 -0.08 -2.76 7.25
CA ILE A 44 0.25 -4.09 6.75
C ILE A 44 -0.28 -4.18 5.32
N LEU A 45 0.61 -4.48 4.37
CA LEU A 45 0.26 -4.63 2.97
C LEU A 45 0.63 -6.03 2.52
N THR A 46 -0.25 -6.64 1.73
CA THR A 46 0.08 -7.87 0.98
C THR A 46 -0.03 -7.56 -0.51
N SER A 47 0.85 -8.17 -1.30
CA SER A 47 0.82 -8.04 -2.75
C SER A 47 1.42 -9.31 -3.34
N ASN A 48 0.82 -9.77 -4.44
CA ASN A 48 1.38 -10.79 -5.30
C ASN A 48 2.34 -10.20 -6.36
N LEU A 49 2.42 -8.88 -6.45
CA LEU A 49 3.30 -8.16 -7.36
C LEU A 49 4.63 -7.83 -6.68
N SER A 50 5.71 -7.98 -7.45
CA SER A 50 7.00 -7.42 -7.05
C SER A 50 6.94 -5.88 -7.06
N PHE A 51 7.75 -5.21 -6.23
CA PHE A 51 7.76 -3.74 -6.17
C PHE A 51 7.99 -3.05 -7.53
N GLY A 52 8.71 -3.70 -8.45
CA GLY A 52 8.91 -3.17 -9.82
C GLY A 52 7.64 -3.16 -10.68
N GLN A 53 6.62 -3.95 -10.31
CA GLN A 53 5.34 -4.04 -11.02
C GLN A 53 4.25 -3.15 -10.40
N TRP A 54 4.53 -2.54 -9.25
CA TRP A 54 3.57 -1.65 -8.59
C TRP A 54 3.15 -0.43 -9.43
N PRO A 55 3.99 0.17 -10.31
CA PRO A 55 3.53 1.27 -11.16
C PRO A 55 2.28 0.90 -11.97
N MET A 56 2.19 -0.33 -12.48
CA MET A 56 1.02 -0.81 -13.21
C MET A 56 -0.24 -0.89 -12.33
N ALA A 57 -0.07 -1.13 -11.03
CA ALA A 57 -1.17 -1.13 -10.08
C ALA A 57 -1.62 0.30 -9.75
N PHE A 58 -0.75 1.29 -9.79
CA PHE A 58 -1.03 2.69 -9.43
C PHE A 58 -1.09 3.61 -10.66
N ALA A 59 -1.99 3.29 -11.60
CA ALA A 59 -2.27 4.09 -12.79
C ALA A 59 -1.05 4.39 -13.69
N ASP A 60 -0.09 3.46 -13.78
CA ASP A 60 1.20 3.59 -14.47
C ASP A 60 2.04 4.80 -13.99
N ASP A 61 1.78 5.29 -12.78
CA ASP A 61 2.49 6.42 -12.18
C ASP A 61 3.70 5.93 -11.38
N ALA A 62 4.83 5.81 -12.08
CA ALA A 62 6.09 5.40 -11.48
C ALA A 62 6.59 6.39 -10.41
N THR A 63 6.29 7.69 -10.54
CA THR A 63 6.73 8.71 -9.58
C THR A 63 5.95 8.62 -8.28
N LEU A 64 4.62 8.52 -8.35
CA LEU A 64 3.76 8.30 -7.19
C LEU A 64 4.14 7.00 -6.48
N THR A 65 4.32 5.93 -7.25
CA THR A 65 4.66 4.61 -6.71
C THR A 65 6.00 4.62 -6.01
N ALA A 66 7.04 5.24 -6.60
CA ALA A 66 8.34 5.36 -5.97
C ALA A 66 8.26 6.15 -4.64
N ALA A 67 7.53 7.27 -4.62
CA ALA A 67 7.34 8.07 -3.42
C ALA A 67 6.57 7.32 -2.31
N MET A 68 5.63 6.46 -2.70
CA MET A 68 4.88 5.60 -1.78
C MET A 68 5.77 4.48 -1.21
N LEU A 69 6.52 3.79 -2.08
CA LEU A 69 7.46 2.75 -1.68
C LEU A 69 8.54 3.29 -0.77
N ASP A 70 9.08 4.48 -1.04
CA ASP A 70 10.07 5.13 -0.18
C ASP A 70 9.56 5.28 1.26
N ARG A 71 8.32 5.78 1.43
CA ARG A 71 7.68 5.93 2.75
C ARG A 71 7.40 4.60 3.43
N LEU A 72 6.93 3.61 2.69
CA LEU A 72 6.65 2.28 3.24
C LEU A 72 7.94 1.57 3.66
N LEU A 73 8.98 1.63 2.84
CA LEU A 73 10.24 0.92 3.05
C LEU A 73 11.15 1.59 4.09
N HIS A 74 10.98 2.89 4.35
CA HIS A 74 11.78 3.60 5.35
C HIS A 74 11.60 3.06 6.78
N HIS A 75 10.40 2.59 7.14
CA HIS A 75 10.08 2.02 8.46
C HIS A 75 9.29 0.71 8.40
N SER A 76 9.63 -0.20 7.47
CA SER A 76 8.97 -1.52 7.38
C SER A 76 9.89 -2.70 7.54
N HIS A 77 9.26 -3.83 7.88
CA HIS A 77 9.84 -5.15 7.71
C HIS A 77 9.24 -5.78 6.47
N VAL A 78 10.04 -5.97 5.42
CA VAL A 78 9.60 -6.65 4.20
C VAL A 78 9.73 -8.16 4.41
N LEU A 79 8.58 -8.84 4.43
CA LEU A 79 8.52 -10.30 4.49
C LEU A 79 8.26 -10.84 3.09
N GLN A 80 9.30 -11.37 2.45
CA GLN A 80 9.13 -12.06 1.17
C GLN A 80 8.62 -13.48 1.42
N LEU A 81 7.34 -13.68 1.16
CA LEU A 81 6.69 -14.98 1.31
C LEU A 81 6.94 -15.82 0.06
N SER A 82 7.85 -16.77 0.17
CA SER A 82 8.16 -17.75 -0.88
C SER A 82 7.52 -19.09 -0.52
N GLY A 83 6.25 -19.27 -0.89
CA GLY A 83 5.50 -20.50 -0.65
C GLY A 83 5.30 -21.29 -1.95
N LYS A 84 5.49 -22.61 -1.91
CA LYS A 84 4.89 -23.50 -2.92
C LYS A 84 3.38 -23.42 -2.70
N ALA A 85 2.58 -23.17 -3.75
CA ALA A 85 1.14 -23.38 -3.67
C ALA A 85 0.93 -24.80 -3.13
N THR A 86 0.25 -24.90 -1.99
CA THR A 86 -0.03 -26.21 -1.41
C THR A 86 -1.15 -26.81 -2.24
N ASP A 87 -0.89 -28.00 -2.79
CA ASP A 87 -1.80 -28.74 -3.68
C ASP A 87 -3.22 -28.89 -3.11
#